data_AF-A0A519CTA9-F1
#
_entry.id   AF-A0A519CTA9-F1
#
_cell.length_a   1.000
_cell.length_b   1.000
_cell.length_c   1.000
_cell.angle_alpha   90.00
_cell.angle_beta   90.00
_cell.angle_gamma   90.00
#
_symmetry.space_group_name_H-M   'P 1'
#
loop_
_entity.id
_entity.type
_entity.pdbx_description
1 polymer ?
#
loop_
_entity_poly.entity_id
_entity_poly.type
_entity_poly.pdbx_seq_one_letter_code
_entity_poly.pdbx_strand_id
1 'polypeptide(L)'
;MRQSSRMILDAIEKIPGGKNTNYSAGDEMILTKAPTRAPEGATGFSNYECTRGASQFYIQGGGEGRGKNPYRLSIRSPMFITIPYVADTMIGYKIADIPAIMGSFDPCIGETDR
;
A
#
# COMPACT_ATOMS: atom_id res chain seq x y z
N MET A 1 13.14 4.13 9.95
CA MET A 1 13.38 5.49 9.42
C MET A 1 14.74 5.69 8.75
N ARG A 2 15.88 5.40 9.41
CA ARG A 2 17.23 5.63 8.83
C ARG A 2 17.45 5.07 7.41
N GLN A 3 16.99 3.85 7.13
CA GLN A 3 17.14 3.25 5.79
C GLN A 3 16.25 3.94 4.75
N SER A 4 15.02 4.32 5.09
CA SER A 4 14.15 5.08 4.20
C SER A 4 14.80 6.41 3.79
N SER A 5 15.40 7.14 4.75
CA SER A 5 16.16 8.37 4.44
C SER A 5 17.33 8.12 3.49
N ARG A 6 18.07 7.01 3.67
CA ARG A 6 19.17 6.64 2.76
C ARG A 6 18.66 6.30 1.36
N MET A 7 17.56 5.57 1.25
CA MET A 7 16.94 5.25 -0.04
C MET A 7 16.46 6.51 -0.76
N ILE A 8 15.94 7.50 -0.03
CA ILE A 8 15.55 8.79 -0.61
C ILE A 8 16.78 9.55 -1.14
N LEU A 9 17.86 9.63 -0.35
CA LEU A 9 19.10 10.28 -0.80
C LEU A 9 19.70 9.58 -2.03
N ASP A 10 19.75 8.24 -2.01
CA ASP A 10 20.22 7.43 -3.12
C ASP A 10 19.34 7.62 -4.38
N ALA A 11 18.02 7.68 -4.19
CA ALA A 11 17.10 7.99 -5.28
C ALA A 11 17.39 9.36 -5.87
N ILE A 12 17.53 10.41 -5.05
CA ILE A 12 17.82 11.78 -5.51
C ILE A 12 19.10 11.84 -6.36
N GLU A 13 20.16 11.16 -5.95
CA GLU A 13 21.43 11.10 -6.70
C GLU A 13 21.29 10.37 -8.04
N LYS A 14 20.38 9.38 -8.12
CA LYS A 14 20.20 8.51 -9.28
C LYS A 14 18.99 8.89 -10.15
N ILE A 15 18.28 9.98 -9.87
CA ILE A 15 17.16 10.44 -10.70
C ILE A 15 17.68 10.72 -12.12
N PRO A 16 17.18 10.00 -13.15
CA PRO A 16 17.54 10.27 -14.53
C PRO A 16 17.11 11.69 -14.90
N GLY A 17 18.02 12.54 -15.41
CA GLY A 17 17.73 13.95 -15.72
C GLY A 17 17.89 14.93 -14.56
N GLY A 18 18.06 14.45 -13.32
CA GLY A 18 18.35 15.24 -12.12
C GLY A 18 17.36 16.40 -11.88
N LYS A 19 17.86 17.61 -11.64
CA LYS A 19 17.02 18.81 -11.46
C LYS A 19 16.23 19.21 -12.71
N ASN A 20 16.67 18.77 -13.89
CA ASN A 20 16.10 19.14 -15.18
C ASN A 20 15.13 18.08 -15.73
N THR A 21 14.78 17.07 -14.91
CA THR A 21 13.77 16.07 -15.26
C THR A 21 12.41 16.75 -15.37
N ASN A 22 12.00 17.08 -16.59
CA ASN A 22 10.70 17.65 -16.88
C ASN A 22 9.83 16.56 -17.49
N TYR A 23 8.79 16.14 -16.75
CA TYR A 23 7.77 15.22 -17.24
C TYR A 23 7.07 15.82 -18.47
N SER A 24 7.58 15.51 -19.65
CA SER A 24 7.00 15.90 -20.93
C SER A 24 6.25 14.70 -21.49
N ALA A 25 5.12 14.92 -22.15
CA ALA A 25 4.41 13.83 -22.82
C ALA A 25 5.33 13.23 -23.90
N GLY A 26 5.71 11.95 -23.76
CA GLY A 26 6.64 11.25 -24.67
C GLY A 26 8.08 11.13 -24.17
N ASP A 27 8.35 11.48 -22.90
CA ASP A 27 9.65 11.24 -22.27
C ASP A 27 10.01 9.74 -22.30
N GLU A 28 11.24 9.40 -22.72
CA GLU A 28 11.72 8.01 -22.89
C GLU A 28 11.68 7.21 -21.58
N MET A 29 11.65 7.91 -20.44
CA MET A 29 11.50 7.33 -19.11
C MET A 29 10.05 6.93 -18.76
N ILE A 30 9.05 7.30 -19.57
CA ILE A 30 7.64 6.89 -19.42
C ILE A 30 7.36 5.74 -20.38
N LEU A 31 7.57 4.50 -19.91
CA LEU A 31 7.47 3.30 -20.74
C LEU A 31 6.11 3.10 -21.43
N THR A 32 4.98 3.54 -20.84
CA THR A 32 3.63 3.57 -21.44
C THR A 32 2.61 4.19 -20.47
N LYS A 33 1.55 4.84 -20.98
CA LYS A 33 0.38 5.23 -20.17
C LYS A 33 -0.39 3.96 -19.75
N ALA A 34 -0.41 3.67 -18.45
CA ALA A 34 -1.14 2.50 -17.94
C ALA A 34 -2.61 2.52 -18.41
N PRO A 35 -3.17 1.38 -18.86
CA PRO A 35 -4.55 1.31 -19.29
C PRO A 35 -5.47 1.67 -18.13
N THR A 36 -6.45 2.53 -18.37
CA THR A 36 -7.40 2.97 -17.35
C THR A 36 -8.46 1.92 -17.02
N ARG A 37 -8.50 0.80 -17.76
CA ARG A 37 -9.51 -0.24 -17.62
C ARG A 37 -8.87 -1.62 -17.56
N ALA A 38 -9.30 -2.41 -16.59
CA ALA A 38 -8.98 -3.83 -16.53
C ALA A 38 -9.92 -4.61 -17.46
N PRO A 39 -9.42 -5.58 -18.26
CA PRO A 39 -10.26 -6.44 -19.08
C PRO A 39 -11.32 -7.19 -18.26
N GLU A 40 -12.43 -7.54 -18.88
CA GLU A 40 -13.48 -8.33 -18.21
C GLU A 40 -12.93 -9.69 -17.75
N GLY A 41 -13.22 -10.06 -16.51
CA GLY A 41 -12.79 -11.33 -15.94
C GLY A 41 -11.30 -11.41 -15.58
N ALA A 42 -10.49 -10.41 -15.94
CA ALA A 42 -9.09 -10.36 -15.54
C ALA A 42 -8.97 -10.17 -14.02
N THR A 43 -8.04 -10.89 -13.40
CA THR A 43 -7.72 -10.76 -11.97
C THR A 43 -6.30 -10.22 -11.82
N GLY A 44 -6.14 -9.30 -10.87
CA GLY A 44 -4.86 -8.71 -10.52
C GLY A 44 -4.64 -8.78 -9.03
N PHE A 45 -3.43 -9.18 -8.64
CA PHE A 45 -2.97 -9.16 -7.26
C PHE A 45 -1.72 -8.28 -7.20
N SER A 46 -1.74 -7.29 -6.33
CA SER A 46 -0.58 -6.46 -6.04
C SER A 46 -0.30 -6.49 -4.55
N ASN A 47 0.95 -6.81 -4.21
CA ASN A 47 1.44 -6.81 -2.84
C ASN A 47 2.51 -5.74 -2.74
N TYR A 48 2.46 -4.94 -1.69
CA TYR A 48 3.50 -3.95 -1.41
C TYR A 48 3.75 -3.86 0.08
N GLU A 49 4.94 -3.39 0.42
CA GLU A 49 5.35 -3.19 1.79
C GLU A 49 4.88 -1.81 2.27
N CYS A 50 3.91 -1.80 3.16
CA CYS A 50 3.50 -0.61 3.89
C CYS A 50 4.43 -0.41 5.09
N THR A 51 4.42 0.78 5.70
CA THR A 51 5.14 1.04 6.96
C THR A 51 4.67 0.14 8.11
N ARG A 52 3.49 -0.45 7.98
CA ARG A 52 2.84 -1.35 8.96
C ARG A 52 2.90 -2.83 8.57
N GLY A 53 3.57 -3.17 7.46
CA GLY A 53 3.72 -4.53 6.95
C GLY A 53 3.06 -4.77 5.59
N ALA A 54 2.78 -6.03 5.27
CA ALA A 54 2.32 -6.44 3.95
C ALA A 54 0.85 -6.02 3.68
N SER A 55 0.67 -5.10 2.73
CA SER A 55 -0.64 -4.69 2.24
C SER A 55 -0.89 -5.27 0.85
N GLN A 56 -2.11 -5.75 0.61
CA GLN A 56 -2.46 -6.42 -0.64
C GLN A 56 -3.71 -5.84 -1.26
N PHE A 57 -3.70 -5.69 -2.58
CA PHE A 57 -4.83 -5.29 -3.38
C PHE A 57 -5.20 -6.42 -4.34
N TYR A 58 -6.43 -6.89 -4.24
CA TYR A 58 -7.06 -7.77 -5.22
C TYR A 58 -8.05 -6.97 -6.06
N ILE A 59 -7.91 -7.07 -7.38
CA ILE A 59 -8.77 -6.39 -8.35
C ILE A 59 -9.32 -7.43 -9.32
N GLN A 60 -10.62 -7.38 -9.56
CA GLN A 60 -11.28 -8.10 -10.65
C GLN A 60 -11.82 -7.10 -11.66
N GLY A 61 -11.47 -7.26 -12.93
CA GLY A 61 -11.88 -6.37 -14.01
C GLY A 61 -13.36 -6.53 -14.37
N GLY A 62 -14.05 -5.40 -14.52
CA GLY A 62 -15.49 -5.32 -14.78
C GLY A 62 -15.89 -5.23 -16.24
N GLY A 63 -14.92 -5.21 -17.17
CA GLY A 63 -15.21 -5.12 -18.60
C GLY A 63 -15.85 -3.80 -19.04
N GLU A 64 -16.32 -3.77 -20.29
CA GLU A 64 -16.97 -2.58 -20.85
C GLU A 64 -18.31 -2.27 -20.16
N GLY A 65 -19.02 -3.29 -19.69
CA GLY A 65 -20.32 -3.15 -19.01
C GLY A 65 -20.28 -2.35 -17.70
N ARG A 66 -19.13 -2.26 -17.02
CA ARG A 66 -18.93 -1.43 -15.81
C ARG A 66 -18.07 -0.18 -16.04
N GLY A 67 -17.68 0.08 -17.28
CA GLY A 67 -16.90 1.27 -17.65
C GLY A 67 -15.51 1.28 -17.02
N LYS A 68 -15.23 2.24 -16.12
CA LYS A 68 -13.93 2.41 -15.45
C LYS A 68 -13.84 1.69 -14.10
N ASN A 69 -14.96 1.15 -13.61
CA ASN A 69 -15.04 0.58 -12.27
C ASN A 69 -14.70 -0.91 -12.30
N PRO A 70 -13.91 -1.41 -11.33
CA PRO A 70 -13.65 -2.84 -11.22
C PRO A 70 -14.93 -3.60 -10.85
N TYR A 71 -14.98 -4.88 -11.19
CA TYR A 71 -16.03 -5.78 -10.70
C TYR A 71 -15.95 -5.94 -9.18
N ARG A 72 -14.73 -6.14 -8.67
CA ARG A 72 -14.43 -6.25 -7.24
C ARG A 72 -13.07 -5.62 -6.94
N LEU A 73 -13.01 -4.88 -5.86
CA LEU A 73 -11.78 -4.44 -5.22
C LEU A 73 -11.81 -5.00 -3.80
N SER A 74 -10.81 -5.79 -3.43
CA SER A 74 -10.64 -6.24 -2.05
C SER A 74 -9.25 -5.84 -1.60
N ILE A 75 -9.19 -5.17 -0.46
CA ILE A 75 -7.94 -4.69 0.08
C ILE A 75 -7.67 -5.48 1.36
N ARG A 76 -6.54 -6.18 1.43
CA ARG A 76 -6.06 -6.85 2.65
C ARG A 76 -5.17 -5.92 3.45
N SER A 77 -5.57 -5.61 4.68
CA SER A 77 -4.89 -4.60 5.49
C SER A 77 -3.81 -5.28 6.30
N PRO A 78 -2.60 -4.71 6.40
CA PRO A 78 -1.62 -5.23 7.34
C PRO A 78 -2.17 -5.15 8.77
N MET A 79 -2.98 -4.14 9.10
CA MET A 79 -3.51 -3.98 10.44
C MET A 79 -4.68 -4.90 10.78
N PHE A 80 -5.52 -5.23 9.80
CA PHE A 80 -6.64 -6.16 10.02
C PHE A 80 -6.17 -7.53 10.51
N ILE A 81 -5.00 -7.98 10.05
CA ILE A 81 -4.43 -9.26 10.48
C ILE A 81 -3.62 -9.16 11.78
N THR A 82 -3.04 -8.01 12.11
CA THR A 82 -2.21 -7.85 13.31
C THR A 82 -3.02 -7.51 14.55
N ILE A 83 -4.13 -6.77 14.44
CA ILE A 83 -4.97 -6.37 15.59
C ILE A 83 -5.42 -7.55 16.47
N PRO A 84 -5.90 -8.68 15.92
CA PRO A 84 -6.24 -9.84 16.74
C PRO A 84 -5.04 -10.36 17.55
N TYR A 85 -3.84 -10.32 16.98
CA TYR A 85 -2.62 -10.72 17.66
C TYR A 85 -2.21 -9.73 18.77
N VAL A 86 -2.49 -8.43 18.59
CA VAL A 86 -2.24 -7.44 19.64
C VAL A 86 -3.03 -7.78 20.91
N ALA A 87 -4.27 -8.26 20.79
CA ALA A 87 -5.07 -8.68 21.94
C ALA A 87 -4.39 -9.80 22.76
N ASP A 88 -3.78 -10.78 22.07
CA ASP A 88 -3.04 -11.86 22.74
C ASP A 88 -1.78 -11.33 23.46
N THR A 89 -1.09 -10.34 22.89
CA THR A 89 0.10 -9.74 23.53
C THR A 89 -0.20 -8.97 24.81
N MET A 90 -1.46 -8.58 25.04
CA MET A 90 -1.88 -7.88 26.25
C MET A 90 -2.10 -8.83 27.45
N ILE A 91 -2.18 -10.14 27.21
CA ILE A 91 -2.41 -11.12 28.27
C ILE A 91 -1.19 -11.17 29.20
N GLY A 92 -1.43 -10.99 30.50
CA GLY A 92 -0.39 -10.99 31.54
C GLY A 92 0.16 -9.61 31.91
N TYR A 93 -0.32 -8.54 31.27
CA TYR A 93 0.04 -7.15 31.59
C TYR A 93 -1.05 -6.41 32.35
N LYS A 94 -0.74 -5.22 32.86
CA LYS A 94 -1.71 -4.37 33.57
C LYS A 94 -2.58 -3.63 32.56
N ILE A 95 -3.78 -3.22 33.00
CA ILE A 95 -4.69 -2.37 32.21
C ILE A 95 -3.99 -1.08 31.76
N ALA A 96 -3.11 -0.53 32.60
CA ALA A 96 -2.33 0.66 32.28
C ALA A 96 -1.33 0.48 31.11
N ASP A 97 -0.93 -0.77 30.80
CA ASP A 97 0.01 -1.07 29.73
C ASP A 97 -0.68 -1.16 28.35
N ILE A 98 -2.01 -1.28 28.32
CA ILE A 98 -2.81 -1.43 27.10
C ILE A 98 -2.53 -0.33 26.07
N PRO A 99 -2.52 0.99 26.42
CA PRO A 99 -2.24 2.03 25.44
C PRO A 99 -0.81 1.96 24.89
N ALA A 100 0.17 1.56 25.71
CA ALA A 100 1.56 1.43 25.30
C ALA A 100 1.76 0.25 24.35
N ILE A 101 1.15 -0.90 24.68
CA ILE A 101 1.16 -2.10 23.83
C ILE A 101 0.46 -1.79 22.51
N MET A 102 -0.78 -1.28 22.54
CA MET A 102 -1.54 -0.94 21.34
C MET A 102 -0.83 0.10 20.47
N GLY A 103 -0.26 1.15 21.08
CA GLY A 103 0.48 2.19 20.36
C GLY A 103 1.75 1.69 19.67
N SER A 104 2.40 0.65 20.21
CA SER A 104 3.61 0.07 19.60
C SER A 104 3.36 -0.60 18.24
N PHE A 105 2.13 -1.01 17.95
CA PHE A 105 1.73 -1.61 16.68
C PHE A 105 1.25 -0.58 15.63
N ASP A 106 1.16 0.71 15.98
CA ASP A 106 0.67 1.79 15.10
C ASP A 106 -0.68 1.47 14.40
N PRO A 107 -1.77 1.21 15.14
CA PRO A 107 -3.06 0.86 14.56
C PRO A 107 -3.71 2.06 13.87
N CYS A 108 -4.05 1.88 12.59
CA CYS A 108 -4.93 2.78 11.87
C CYS A 108 -6.30 2.11 11.70
N ILE A 109 -7.32 2.66 12.38
CA ILE A 109 -8.68 2.09 12.34
C ILE A 109 -9.30 2.25 10.94
N GLY A 110 -8.99 3.35 10.25
CA GLY A 110 -9.52 3.61 8.90
C GLY A 110 -9.08 2.59 7.85
N GLU A 111 -7.90 1.97 7.98
CA GLU A 111 -7.50 0.88 7.09
C GLU A 111 -8.00 -0.50 7.55
N THR A 112 -8.52 -0.61 8.77
CA THR A 112 -9.04 -1.86 9.32
C THR A 112 -10.51 -2.05 8.93
N ASP A 113 -11.28 -0.97 8.87
CA ASP A 113 -12.72 -0.92 8.63
C ASP A 113 -13.11 -0.95 7.13
N ARG A 114 -12.33 -1.66 6.30
CA ARG A 114 -12.43 -1.63 4.82
C ARG A 114 -13.73 -2.16 4.23
#